data_AF-A0A5B7K3B4-F1
#
_entry.id   AF-A0A5B7K3B4-F1
#
_cell.length_a   1.000
_cell.length_b   1.000
_cell.length_c   1.000
_cell.angle_alpha   90.00
_cell.angle_beta   90.00
_cell.angle_gamma   90.00
#
_symmetry.space_group_name_H-M   'P 1'
#
loop_
_entity.id
_entity.type
_entity.pdbx_description
1 polymer ?
#
loop_
_entity_poly.entity_id
_entity_poly.type
_entity_poly.pdbx_seq_one_letter_code
_entity_poly.pdbx_strand_id
1 'polypeptide(L)'
;MGTQHRQVVQCFPLLSFLLAVNTTALQYVSLDVEGAEADILINFPWEEVDVTVWTIEHRINTDKFKNMYEQVLPTRGIKSSDEEVLNTSFKTSSTGSGSAPVKTMTKVVYYAAAQRDPNQGKDPYFTRFMQERGYVLYDYWDGDYTFIKRNSSICQRHCPA
;
A
#
# COMPACT_ATOMS: atom_id res chain seq x y z
N MET A 1 -39.31 22.47 -0.35
CA MET A 1 -38.76 21.12 -0.64
C MET A 1 -37.77 21.28 -1.77
N GLY A 2 -36.50 20.91 -1.57
CA GLY A 2 -35.47 21.06 -2.60
C GLY A 2 -35.50 19.92 -3.61
N THR A 3 -35.48 20.23 -4.90
CA THR A 3 -35.37 19.25 -5.98
C THR A 3 -33.93 18.74 -6.08
N GLN A 4 -33.70 17.47 -5.76
CA GLN A 4 -32.41 16.80 -5.97
C GLN A 4 -32.05 16.79 -7.46
N HIS A 5 -31.02 17.54 -7.85
CA HIS A 5 -30.50 17.54 -9.22
C HIS A 5 -29.63 16.31 -9.46
N ARG A 6 -30.23 15.22 -9.94
CA ARG A 6 -29.50 14.04 -10.39
C ARG A 6 -28.80 14.33 -11.72
N GLN A 7 -27.49 14.60 -11.67
CA GLN A 7 -26.65 14.63 -12.86
C GLN A 7 -26.30 13.20 -13.30
N VAL A 8 -26.37 12.94 -14.61
CA VAL A 8 -25.85 11.71 -15.22
C VAL A 8 -24.46 12.03 -15.75
N VAL A 9 -23.46 11.32 -15.24
CA VAL A 9 -22.06 11.44 -15.69
C VAL A 9 -21.73 10.30 -16.66
N GLN A 10 -20.83 10.58 -17.61
CA GLN A 10 -20.32 9.56 -18.54
C GLN A 10 -18.95 9.10 -18.04
N CYS A 11 -18.88 7.85 -17.58
CA CYS A 11 -17.64 7.25 -17.09
C CYS A 11 -16.95 6.47 -18.22
N PHE A 12 -15.63 6.64 -18.35
CA PHE A 12 -14.78 5.86 -19.26
C PHE A 12 -13.56 5.33 -18.51
N PRO A 13 -13.02 4.15 -18.87
CA PRO A 13 -11.76 3.67 -18.31
C PRO A 13 -10.60 4.62 -18.66
N LEU A 14 -9.72 4.90 -17.68
CA LEU A 14 -8.53 5.72 -17.90
C LEU A 14 -7.69 5.20 -19.08
N LEU A 15 -7.49 3.88 -19.15
CA LEU A 15 -6.76 3.22 -20.23
C LEU A 15 -7.27 3.60 -21.63
N SER A 16 -8.59 3.77 -21.81
CA SER A 16 -9.16 4.18 -23.10
C SER A 16 -8.71 5.58 -23.53
N PHE A 17 -8.58 6.53 -22.60
CA PHE A 17 -8.03 7.85 -22.89
C PHE A 17 -6.53 7.80 -23.17
N LEU A 18 -5.77 7.00 -22.40
CA LEU A 18 -4.33 6.83 -22.57
C LEU A 18 -3.98 6.26 -23.96
N LEU A 19 -4.68 5.20 -24.37
CA LEU A 19 -4.55 4.62 -25.72
C LEU A 19 -4.96 5.63 -26.81
N ALA A 20 -6.00 6.43 -26.60
CA ALA A 20 -6.42 7.46 -27.57
C ALA A 20 -5.39 8.57 -27.78
N VAL A 21 -4.54 8.87 -26.77
CA VAL A 21 -3.40 9.81 -26.89
C VAL A 21 -2.06 9.10 -27.11
N ASN A 22 -2.08 7.80 -27.43
CA ASN A 22 -0.92 6.97 -27.75
C ASN A 22 0.18 6.98 -26.67
N THR A 23 -0.20 6.87 -25.40
CA THR A 23 0.73 6.61 -24.29
C THR A 23 0.14 5.60 -23.33
N THR A 24 0.98 4.88 -22.59
CA THR A 24 0.59 4.23 -21.32
C THR A 24 1.56 4.53 -20.18
N ALA A 25 2.53 5.42 -20.41
CA ALA A 25 3.51 5.84 -19.41
C ALA A 25 3.14 7.24 -18.89
N LEU A 26 2.79 7.30 -17.61
CA LEU A 26 2.48 8.51 -16.86
C LEU A 26 3.62 8.85 -15.90
N GLN A 27 4.00 10.12 -15.87
CA GLN A 27 5.05 10.61 -14.98
C GLN A 27 4.51 10.88 -13.58
N TYR A 28 3.25 11.27 -13.48
CA TYR A 28 2.59 11.67 -12.26
C TYR A 28 1.08 11.40 -12.34
N VAL A 29 0.51 10.86 -11.26
CA VAL A 29 -0.94 10.76 -11.04
C VAL A 29 -1.26 11.24 -9.63
N SER A 30 -2.31 12.04 -9.50
CA SER A 30 -2.91 12.43 -8.22
C SER A 30 -4.27 11.77 -8.10
N LEU A 31 -4.55 11.10 -6.98
CA LEU A 31 -5.86 10.56 -6.63
C LEU A 31 -6.38 11.25 -5.38
N ASP A 32 -7.33 12.16 -5.61
CA ASP A 32 -8.17 12.83 -4.63
C ASP A 32 -9.58 12.78 -5.26
N VAL A 33 -10.36 11.79 -4.85
CA VAL A 33 -11.68 11.48 -5.43
C VAL A 33 -12.72 11.16 -4.34
N GLU A 34 -12.49 11.68 -3.13
CA GLU A 34 -13.38 11.63 -1.96
C GLU A 34 -13.82 10.21 -1.56
N GLY A 35 -12.89 9.24 -1.55
CA GLY A 35 -13.08 7.91 -0.95
C GLY A 35 -13.16 6.72 -1.93
N ALA A 36 -12.96 6.97 -3.22
CA ALA A 36 -12.92 5.94 -4.27
C ALA A 36 -11.50 5.45 -4.62
N GLU A 37 -10.46 6.00 -3.99
CA GLU A 37 -9.05 5.79 -4.31
C GLU A 37 -8.68 4.30 -4.24
N ALA A 38 -9.07 3.62 -3.16
CA ALA A 38 -8.81 2.20 -2.98
C ALA A 38 -9.48 1.34 -4.07
N ASP A 39 -10.69 1.68 -4.52
CA ASP A 39 -11.37 0.91 -5.57
C ASP A 39 -10.72 1.15 -6.94
N ILE A 40 -10.30 2.39 -7.21
CA ILE A 40 -9.52 2.74 -8.40
C ILE A 40 -8.22 1.94 -8.40
N LEU A 41 -7.46 1.94 -7.30
CA LEU A 41 -6.16 1.29 -7.20
C LEU A 41 -6.26 -0.24 -7.29
N ILE A 42 -7.25 -0.85 -6.65
CA ILE A 42 -7.50 -2.30 -6.73
C ILE A 42 -7.81 -2.73 -8.17
N ASN A 43 -8.58 -1.93 -8.92
CA ASN A 43 -8.97 -2.22 -10.30
C ASN A 43 -8.06 -1.56 -11.36
N PHE A 44 -6.98 -0.90 -10.96
CA PHE A 44 -6.08 -0.21 -11.89
C PHE A 44 -5.32 -1.22 -12.76
N PRO A 45 -5.15 -0.97 -14.08
CA PRO A 45 -4.46 -1.89 -14.99
C PRO A 45 -2.93 -1.77 -14.84
N TRP A 46 -2.40 -2.25 -13.71
CA TRP A 46 -0.98 -2.17 -13.32
C TRP A 46 0.01 -2.80 -14.30
N GLU A 47 -0.45 -3.72 -15.16
CA GLU A 47 0.38 -4.37 -16.20
C GLU A 47 0.43 -3.57 -17.51
N GLU A 48 -0.56 -2.71 -17.76
CA GLU A 48 -0.71 -1.97 -19.02
C GLU A 48 -0.28 -0.50 -18.89
N VAL A 49 -0.49 0.11 -17.71
CA VAL A 49 -0.20 1.52 -17.44
C VAL A 49 0.93 1.65 -16.42
N ASP A 50 2.03 2.27 -16.85
CA ASP A 50 3.14 2.62 -15.97
C ASP A 50 2.94 4.02 -15.37
N VAL A 51 3.17 4.17 -14.07
CA VAL A 51 3.11 5.44 -13.36
C VAL A 51 4.40 5.63 -12.56
N THR A 52 5.09 6.76 -12.75
CA THR A 52 6.37 7.01 -12.06
C THR A 52 6.18 7.52 -10.63
N VAL A 53 5.21 8.40 -10.41
CA VAL A 53 4.89 9.01 -9.11
C VAL A 53 3.39 9.02 -8.89
N TRP A 54 2.97 8.63 -7.69
CA TRP A 54 1.60 8.77 -7.20
C TRP A 54 1.55 9.74 -6.02
N THR A 55 0.51 10.56 -5.97
CA THR A 55 0.02 11.21 -4.75
C THR A 55 -1.42 10.75 -4.54
N ILE A 56 -1.77 10.31 -3.33
CA ILE A 56 -3.05 9.63 -3.05
C ILE A 56 -3.56 10.10 -1.69
N GLU A 57 -4.73 10.73 -1.63
CA GLU A 57 -5.44 10.96 -0.38
C GLU A 57 -6.05 9.61 0.06
N HIS A 58 -5.46 8.94 1.04
CA HIS A 58 -5.98 7.68 1.57
C HIS A 58 -6.38 7.81 3.04
N ARG A 59 -7.68 7.95 3.26
CA ARG A 59 -8.27 7.99 4.61
C ARG A 59 -8.27 6.58 5.23
N ILE A 60 -7.42 6.40 6.25
CA ILE A 60 -7.13 5.15 6.99
C ILE A 60 -8.39 4.36 7.38
N ASN A 61 -9.51 5.04 7.61
CA ASN A 61 -10.77 4.48 8.07
C ASN A 61 -11.48 3.59 7.03
N THR A 62 -10.94 3.43 5.82
CA THR A 62 -11.45 2.46 4.85
C THR A 62 -10.72 1.13 4.99
N ASP A 63 -11.34 0.14 5.67
CA ASP A 63 -10.83 -1.24 5.81
C ASP A 63 -10.66 -2.00 4.46
N LYS A 64 -10.75 -1.34 3.29
CA LYS A 64 -10.71 -1.94 1.95
C LYS A 64 -9.44 -2.74 1.68
N PHE A 65 -8.25 -2.15 1.88
CA PHE A 65 -6.98 -2.87 1.67
C PHE A 65 -6.78 -3.99 2.68
N LYS A 66 -7.17 -3.76 3.95
CA LYS A 66 -7.18 -4.79 4.98
C LYS A 66 -8.05 -5.98 4.59
N ASN A 67 -9.32 -5.74 4.25
CA ASN A 67 -10.26 -6.74 3.79
C ASN A 67 -9.77 -7.47 2.53
N MET A 68 -9.13 -6.77 1.59
CA MET A 68 -8.53 -7.39 0.40
C MET A 68 -7.46 -8.43 0.79
N TYR A 69 -6.56 -8.10 1.73
CA TYR A 69 -5.57 -9.08 2.21
C TYR A 69 -6.21 -10.17 3.10
N GLU A 70 -7.12 -9.80 4.00
CA GLU A 70 -7.77 -10.72 4.95
C GLU A 70 -8.80 -11.67 4.31
N GLN A 71 -9.30 -11.38 3.09
CA GLN A 71 -10.10 -12.31 2.29
C GLN A 71 -9.24 -13.26 1.44
N VAL A 72 -7.96 -12.94 1.22
CA VAL A 72 -6.97 -13.80 0.51
C VAL A 72 -6.28 -14.80 1.46
N LEU A 73 -6.27 -14.53 2.77
CA LEU A 73 -5.69 -15.42 3.78
C LEU A 73 -6.48 -16.72 4.09
N PRO A 74 -7.83 -16.78 4.11
CA PRO A 74 -8.58 -17.99 4.44
C PRO A 74 -8.57 -19.02 3.30
N THR A 75 -8.47 -18.55 2.05
CA THR A 75 -8.41 -19.39 0.85
C THR A 75 -7.07 -20.14 0.70
N ARG A 76 -6.04 -19.77 1.48
CA ARG A 76 -4.76 -20.51 1.57
C ARG A 76 -4.64 -21.41 2.81
N GLY A 77 -5.77 -21.86 3.39
CA GLY A 77 -5.82 -23.09 4.17
C GLY A 77 -5.02 -23.14 5.48
N ILE A 78 -4.59 -22.00 6.02
CA ILE A 78 -3.94 -21.93 7.34
C ILE A 78 -5.03 -21.98 8.42
N LYS A 79 -5.00 -23.02 9.27
CA LYS A 79 -5.93 -23.17 10.40
C LYS A 79 -5.55 -22.21 11.53
N SER A 80 -6.55 -21.74 12.26
CA SER A 80 -6.48 -20.62 13.20
C SER A 80 -5.95 -21.00 14.59
N SER A 81 -4.74 -21.58 14.70
CA SER A 81 -4.25 -22.18 15.96
C SER A 81 -3.02 -21.55 16.63
N ASP A 82 -2.35 -20.56 16.01
CA ASP A 82 -1.10 -20.01 16.55
C ASP A 82 -1.10 -18.46 16.51
N GLU A 83 -0.66 -17.78 17.59
CA GLU A 83 -0.90 -16.32 17.78
C GLU A 83 0.27 -15.41 18.22
N GLU A 84 1.56 -15.79 18.10
CA GLU A 84 2.66 -15.07 18.79
C GLU A 84 4.04 -14.90 18.04
N VAL A 85 4.35 -13.72 17.48
CA VAL A 85 5.69 -13.10 17.18
C VAL A 85 5.52 -11.59 16.85
N LEU A 86 6.41 -10.99 16.04
CA LEU A 86 6.49 -9.56 15.67
C LEU A 86 6.26 -8.64 16.88
N ASN A 87 6.97 -8.98 17.95
CA ASN A 87 8.09 -8.11 18.26
C ASN A 87 9.40 -8.82 17.93
N THR A 88 10.33 -8.11 17.30
CA THR A 88 11.76 -8.01 17.69
C THR A 88 12.62 -7.63 16.49
N SER A 89 13.38 -6.54 16.65
CA SER A 89 14.67 -6.35 16.01
C SER A 89 15.59 -5.64 16.99
N PHE A 90 16.71 -6.28 17.38
CA PHE A 90 18.08 -5.74 17.47
C PHE A 90 19.01 -6.60 18.36
N LYS A 91 20.19 -6.99 17.80
CA LYS A 91 21.57 -7.09 18.39
C LYS A 91 21.80 -7.84 19.76
N THR A 92 22.93 -8.50 20.06
CA THR A 92 24.24 -8.75 19.40
C THR A 92 25.02 -9.92 20.07
N SER A 93 25.90 -10.59 19.31
CA SER A 93 27.16 -11.29 19.70
C SER A 93 27.24 -12.24 20.93
N SER A 94 27.54 -13.53 20.70
CA SER A 94 28.85 -14.17 21.04
C SER A 94 28.89 -15.71 20.82
N THR A 95 30.07 -16.21 20.42
CA THR A 95 30.65 -17.59 20.57
C THR A 95 29.76 -18.85 20.65
N GLY A 96 30.07 -19.86 19.81
CA GLY A 96 30.00 -21.27 20.24
C GLY A 96 29.35 -22.31 19.29
N SER A 97 30.19 -23.09 18.61
CA SER A 97 30.01 -24.46 18.11
C SER A 97 28.66 -25.21 18.29
N GLY A 98 28.11 -25.71 17.16
CA GLY A 98 27.54 -27.07 17.09
C GLY A 98 26.03 -27.19 16.79
N SER A 99 25.70 -27.96 15.73
CA SER A 99 24.35 -28.40 15.30
C SER A 99 23.32 -27.31 14.96
N ALA A 100 22.67 -27.43 13.80
CA ALA A 100 21.75 -26.41 13.28
C ALA A 100 20.35 -26.49 13.94
N PRO A 101 19.84 -25.40 14.54
CA PRO A 101 18.48 -25.37 15.09
C PRO A 101 17.46 -24.92 14.02
N VAL A 102 16.27 -25.52 14.07
CA VAL A 102 15.09 -25.09 13.31
C VAL A 102 14.67 -23.70 13.80
N LYS A 103 14.53 -22.73 12.88
CA LYS A 103 14.26 -21.33 13.21
C LYS A 103 12.76 -21.05 13.23
N THR A 104 12.16 -21.05 14.42
CA THR A 104 10.74 -20.76 14.66
C THR A 104 10.32 -19.33 14.27
N MET A 105 9.15 -19.20 13.63
CA MET A 105 8.33 -17.98 13.40
C MET A 105 6.91 -18.22 14.00
N THR A 106 6.01 -17.20 14.06
CA THR A 106 4.55 -17.36 14.30
C THR A 106 3.73 -16.12 13.84
N LYS A 107 2.66 -15.65 14.52
CA LYS A 107 1.81 -14.46 14.15
C LYS A 107 2.01 -13.22 15.06
N VAL A 108 2.19 -12.04 14.47
CA VAL A 108 2.16 -10.70 15.11
C VAL A 108 0.98 -10.46 16.05
N VAL A 109 1.18 -9.64 17.09
CA VAL A 109 0.09 -8.92 17.78
C VAL A 109 0.31 -7.40 17.67
N TYR A 110 -0.56 -6.71 16.93
CA TYR A 110 -0.60 -5.25 16.84
C TYR A 110 -1.74 -4.68 17.70
N TYR A 111 -1.45 -4.02 18.82
CA TYR A 111 -2.22 -2.88 19.37
C TYR A 111 -1.44 -2.23 20.53
N ALA A 112 -1.00 -0.97 20.36
CA ALA A 112 -0.72 -0.05 21.47
C ALA A 112 -0.61 1.40 20.95
N ALA A 113 -1.26 2.33 21.64
CA ALA A 113 -1.10 3.78 21.43
C ALA A 113 -0.03 4.36 22.39
N ALA A 114 0.28 5.65 22.22
CA ALA A 114 1.07 6.50 23.12
C ALA A 114 2.61 6.40 23.07
N GLN A 115 3.19 6.82 21.94
CA GLN A 115 4.32 7.77 21.83
C GLN A 115 4.28 8.33 20.39
N ARG A 116 4.91 9.49 20.08
CA ARG A 116 4.92 10.05 18.71
C ARG A 116 5.87 9.23 17.82
N ASP A 117 5.34 8.15 17.26
CA ASP A 117 6.01 7.26 16.29
C ASP A 117 5.95 7.89 14.87
N PRO A 118 7.05 7.95 14.10
CA PRO A 118 7.04 8.40 12.69
C PRO A 118 6.21 7.51 11.74
N ASN A 119 5.62 6.41 12.22
CA ASN A 119 4.64 5.58 11.51
C ASN A 119 3.20 5.73 12.04
N GLN A 120 2.98 6.56 13.06
CA GLN A 120 1.66 6.83 13.62
C GLN A 120 0.77 7.50 12.56
N GLY A 121 -0.29 6.81 12.16
CA GLY A 121 -1.24 7.26 11.13
C GLY A 121 -1.06 6.66 9.73
N LYS A 122 0.00 5.88 9.46
CA LYS A 122 0.11 5.19 8.15
C LYS A 122 -0.74 3.92 8.13
N ASP A 123 -1.51 3.72 7.06
CA ASP A 123 -2.18 2.45 6.78
C ASP A 123 -1.12 1.42 6.32
N PRO A 124 -0.86 0.35 7.09
CA PRO A 124 0.15 -0.64 6.75
C PRO A 124 -0.26 -1.54 5.57
N TYR A 125 -1.56 -1.77 5.37
CA TYR A 125 -2.07 -2.58 4.27
C TYR A 125 -1.99 -1.81 2.95
N PHE A 126 -2.35 -0.52 2.95
CA PHE A 126 -2.18 0.34 1.78
C PHE A 126 -0.69 0.53 1.43
N THR A 127 0.15 0.82 2.44
CA THR A 127 1.60 0.96 2.22
C THR A 127 2.19 -0.32 1.60
N ARG A 128 1.78 -1.49 2.11
CA ARG A 128 2.17 -2.79 1.56
C ARG A 128 1.66 -3.02 0.13
N PHE A 129 0.42 -2.66 -0.16
CA PHE A 129 -0.19 -2.77 -1.50
C PHE A 129 0.63 -2.04 -2.58
N MET A 130 1.13 -0.85 -2.27
CA MET A 130 1.98 -0.08 -3.17
C MET A 130 3.41 -0.63 -3.23
N GLN A 131 3.97 -1.10 -2.11
CA GLN A 131 5.30 -1.73 -2.08
C GLN A 131 5.38 -3.03 -2.89
N GLU A 132 4.35 -3.88 -2.83
CA GLU A 132 4.25 -5.12 -3.62
C GLU A 132 4.17 -4.83 -5.14
N ARG A 133 3.76 -3.61 -5.53
CA ARG A 133 3.76 -3.10 -6.92
C ARG A 133 5.05 -2.38 -7.32
N GLY A 134 6.10 -2.46 -6.50
CA GLY A 134 7.42 -1.90 -6.80
C GLY A 134 7.57 -0.40 -6.52
N TYR A 135 6.70 0.18 -5.70
CA TYR A 135 6.85 1.56 -5.24
C TYR A 135 7.57 1.66 -3.88
N VAL A 136 8.05 2.85 -3.57
CA VAL A 136 8.62 3.25 -2.28
C VAL A 136 7.76 4.39 -1.74
N LEU A 137 7.37 4.33 -0.46
CA LEU A 137 6.75 5.46 0.23
C LEU A 137 7.83 6.55 0.39
N TYR A 138 7.66 7.65 -0.32
CA TYR A 138 8.59 8.77 -0.32
C TYR A 138 8.22 9.81 0.74
N ASP A 139 6.93 10.13 0.83
CA ASP A 139 6.40 11.09 1.80
C ASP A 139 5.00 10.69 2.28
N TYR A 140 4.62 11.14 3.47
CA TYR A 140 3.30 10.95 4.06
C TYR A 140 2.95 12.14 4.96
N TRP A 141 1.81 12.78 4.69
CA TRP A 141 1.29 13.88 5.49
C TRP A 141 -0.24 13.83 5.60
N ASP A 142 -0.76 13.70 6.82
CA ASP A 142 -2.20 13.85 7.16
C ASP A 142 -3.22 13.01 6.32
N GLY A 143 -2.77 11.89 5.75
CA GLY A 143 -3.59 11.04 4.87
C GLY A 143 -3.17 11.09 3.40
N ASP A 144 -2.36 12.08 2.99
CA ASP A 144 -1.73 12.12 1.66
C ASP A 144 -0.47 11.24 1.64
N TYR A 145 -0.40 10.31 0.69
CA TYR A 145 0.75 9.44 0.48
C TYR A 145 1.42 9.75 -0.85
N THR A 146 2.73 10.01 -0.83
CA THR A 146 3.54 10.10 -2.05
C THR A 146 4.32 8.81 -2.25
N PHE A 147 4.04 8.10 -3.35
CA PHE A 147 4.76 6.89 -3.74
C PHE A 147 5.56 7.11 -5.03
N ILE A 148 6.83 6.70 -5.03
CA ILE A 148 7.71 6.79 -6.21
C ILE A 148 8.12 5.38 -6.66
N LYS A 149 8.06 5.12 -7.97
CA LYS A 149 8.43 3.81 -8.54
C LYS A 149 9.92 3.53 -8.32
N ARG A 150 10.26 2.37 -7.74
CA ARG A 150 11.60 2.06 -7.20
C ARG A 150 12.72 2.11 -8.25
N ASN A 151 12.43 1.69 -9.47
CA ASN A 151 13.41 1.66 -10.57
C ASN A 151 13.51 2.99 -11.34
N SER A 152 12.76 4.03 -10.96
CA SER A 152 12.80 5.34 -11.63
C SER A 152 14.09 6.11 -11.33
N SER A 153 14.50 6.97 -12.26
CA SER A 153 15.62 7.89 -12.09
C SER A 153 15.37 8.97 -11.02
N ILE A 154 14.12 9.15 -10.58
CA ILE A 154 13.76 10.00 -9.43
C ILE A 154 14.11 9.24 -8.15
N CYS A 155 13.65 8.00 -8.00
CA CYS A 155 13.90 7.20 -6.79
C CYS A 155 15.40 6.94 -6.58
N GLN A 156 16.15 6.63 -7.65
CA GLN A 156 17.61 6.46 -7.61
C GLN A 156 18.40 7.66 -7.04
N ARG A 157 17.82 8.87 -7.08
CA ARG A 157 18.46 10.11 -6.59
C ARG A 157 17.89 10.63 -5.27
N HIS A 158 16.64 10.30 -4.97
CA HIS A 158 15.88 10.96 -3.90
C HIS A 158 15.20 10.02 -2.91
N CYS A 159 14.98 8.73 -3.23
CA CYS A 159 14.46 7.79 -2.25
C CYS A 159 15.48 7.53 -1.13
N PRO A 160 15.02 7.28 0.11
CA PRO A 160 15.87 6.73 1.17
C PRO A 160 16.52 5.40 0.75
N ALA A 161 17.73 5.16 1.24
CA ALA A 161 18.50 3.93 1.02
C ALA A 161 18.15 2.83 2.03
#